data_AF-A0A6J5DEV8-F1
#
_entry.id   AF-A0A6J5DEV8-F1
#
_cell.length_a   1.000
_cell.length_b   1.000
_cell.length_c   1.000
_cell.angle_alpha   90.00
_cell.angle_beta   90.00
_cell.angle_gamma   90.00
#
_symmetry.space_group_name_H-M   'P 1'
#
loop_
_entity.id
_entity.type
_entity.pdbx_description
1 polymer ?
#
loop_
_entity_poly.entity_id
_entity_poly.type
_entity_poly.pdbx_seq_one_letter_code
_entity_poly.pdbx_strand_id
1 'polypeptide(L)'
;MTTSRNLARHERELLLFLIETNAPLYGALADRWLDQINSCKVREIDSSLFLAVCHDQATEDSGCDAYTLRRELIGIDEGVAVLAYVQIMKTPTDDLIDIFSIDRLDGKPLKHYPSPGPELMIMELGKRIGGADWRNVYKESDFPFPSQRP
;
A
#
# COMPACT_ATOMS: atom_id res chain seq x y z
N MET A 1 -22.27 7.74 -8.81
CA MET A 1 -21.30 6.94 -9.55
C MET A 1 -19.94 7.51 -9.21
N THR A 2 -19.12 6.79 -8.44
CA THR A 2 -17.73 7.18 -8.19
C THR A 2 -16.97 6.96 -9.50
N THR A 3 -16.51 8.05 -10.11
CA THR A 3 -15.86 8.04 -11.42
C THR A 3 -14.44 7.49 -11.29
N SER A 4 -14.06 6.50 -12.10
CA SER A 4 -12.69 6.01 -12.16
C SER A 4 -11.76 7.08 -12.77
N ARG A 5 -10.54 7.21 -12.25
CA ARG A 5 -9.52 8.14 -12.74
C ARG A 5 -8.16 7.47 -12.85
N ASN A 6 -7.21 8.13 -13.49
CA ASN A 6 -5.81 7.73 -13.35
C ASN A 6 -5.32 8.04 -11.93
N LEU A 7 -4.28 7.33 -11.49
CA LEU A 7 -3.49 7.75 -10.35
C LEU A 7 -2.97 9.17 -10.58
N ALA A 8 -3.11 10.02 -9.56
CA ALA A 8 -2.41 11.29 -9.51
C ALA A 8 -0.91 11.03 -9.41
N ARG A 9 -0.11 12.02 -9.80
CA ARG A 9 1.35 11.88 -9.84
C ARG A 9 1.94 11.46 -8.49
N HIS A 10 1.55 12.12 -7.41
CA HIS A 10 2.03 11.83 -6.05
C HIS A 10 1.56 10.45 -5.54
N GLU A 11 0.36 10.02 -5.93
CA GLU A 11 -0.13 8.66 -5.61
C GLU A 11 0.71 7.59 -6.30
N ARG A 12 0.97 7.78 -7.60
CA ARG A 12 1.82 6.87 -8.37
C ARG A 12 3.24 6.81 -7.83
N GLU A 13 3.83 7.96 -7.51
CA GLU A 13 5.20 8.03 -6.96
C GLU A 13 5.31 7.30 -5.61
N LEU A 14 4.32 7.45 -4.72
CA LEU A 14 4.32 6.74 -3.44
C LEU A 14 4.06 5.23 -3.60
N LEU A 15 3.13 4.85 -4.48
CA LEU A 15 2.84 3.44 -4.77
C LEU A 15 4.04 2.72 -5.41
N LEU A 16 4.74 3.38 -6.34
CA LEU A 16 6.00 2.89 -6.91
C LEU A 16 7.03 2.60 -5.82
N PHE A 17 7.26 3.58 -4.94
CA PHE A 17 8.22 3.43 -3.85
C PHE A 17 7.85 2.29 -2.89
N LEU A 18 6.56 2.10 -2.60
CA LEU A 18 6.08 1.00 -1.77
C LEU A 18 6.29 -0.37 -2.45
N ILE A 19 6.02 -0.49 -3.76
CA ILE A 19 6.27 -1.72 -4.52
C ILE A 19 7.77 -2.03 -4.58
N GLU A 20 8.61 -1.03 -4.89
CA GLU A 20 10.07 -1.18 -4.93
C GLU A 20 10.64 -1.58 -3.56
N THR A 21 10.10 -1.01 -2.47
CA THR A 21 10.46 -1.38 -1.10
C THR A 21 10.14 -2.85 -0.81
N ASN A 22 9.07 -3.38 -1.39
CA ASN A 22 8.66 -4.77 -1.25
C ASN A 22 9.32 -5.72 -2.28
N ALA A 23 9.86 -5.21 -3.38
CA ALA A 23 10.35 -6.02 -4.50
C ALA A 23 11.31 -7.18 -4.11
N PRO A 24 12.26 -7.00 -3.16
CA PRO A 24 13.13 -8.11 -2.73
C PRO A 24 12.41 -9.30 -2.11
N LEU A 25 11.17 -9.13 -1.65
CA LEU A 25 10.36 -10.18 -1.02
C LEU A 25 9.50 -10.96 -2.03
N TYR A 26 9.20 -10.37 -3.18
CA TYR A 26 8.19 -10.89 -4.13
C TYR A 26 8.76 -11.19 -5.53
N GLY A 27 9.98 -10.78 -5.84
CA GLY A 27 10.65 -11.11 -7.11
C GLY A 27 9.86 -10.64 -8.33
N ALA A 28 9.62 -11.54 -9.29
CA ALA A 28 8.96 -11.22 -10.56
C ALA A 28 7.52 -10.70 -10.41
N LEU A 29 6.86 -10.90 -9.26
CA LEU A 29 5.57 -10.29 -8.98
C LEU A 29 5.67 -8.76 -8.91
N ALA A 30 6.76 -8.23 -8.37
CA ALA A 30 6.97 -6.80 -8.26
C ALA A 30 7.01 -6.14 -9.66
N ASP A 31 7.68 -6.75 -10.62
CA ASP A 31 7.73 -6.25 -12.00
C ASP A 31 6.32 -6.21 -12.63
N ARG A 32 5.50 -7.25 -12.39
CA ARG A 32 4.10 -7.26 -12.87
C ARG A 32 3.26 -6.16 -12.23
N TRP A 33 3.43 -5.91 -10.94
CA TRP A 33 2.74 -4.81 -10.25
C TRP A 33 3.18 -3.45 -10.78
N LEU A 34 4.47 -3.26 -11.07
CA LEU A 34 4.98 -2.03 -11.68
C LEU A 34 4.33 -1.78 -13.06
N ASP A 35 4.19 -2.82 -13.87
CA ASP A 35 3.49 -2.73 -15.17
C ASP A 35 2.00 -2.41 -14.99
N GLN A 36 1.35 -3.04 -14.02
CA GLN A 36 -0.06 -2.80 -13.69
C GLN A 36 -0.31 -1.32 -13.36
N ILE A 37 0.46 -0.74 -12.45
CA ILE A 37 0.24 0.64 -11.99
C ILE A 37 0.54 1.71 -13.05
N ASN A 38 1.26 1.36 -14.12
CA ASN A 38 1.53 2.27 -15.23
C ASN A 38 0.28 2.56 -16.08
N SER A 39 -0.72 1.69 -16.03
CA SER A 39 -1.90 1.76 -16.89
C SER A 39 -3.23 1.66 -16.14
N CYS A 40 -3.20 1.40 -14.83
CA CYS A 40 -4.41 1.18 -14.06
C CYS A 40 -5.30 2.43 -13.95
N LYS A 41 -6.58 2.17 -13.69
CA LYS A 41 -7.53 3.16 -13.19
C LYS A 41 -7.79 2.87 -11.73
N VAL A 42 -8.08 3.91 -10.97
CA VAL A 42 -8.48 3.82 -9.57
C VAL A 42 -9.81 4.52 -9.33
N ARG A 43 -10.52 4.07 -8.31
CA ARG A 43 -11.71 4.71 -7.75
C ARG A 43 -11.52 4.89 -6.25
N GLU A 44 -11.92 6.04 -5.74
CA GLU A 44 -12.00 6.25 -4.29
C GLU A 44 -13.17 5.43 -3.74
N ILE A 45 -12.91 4.68 -2.67
CA ILE A 45 -13.90 3.89 -1.93
C ILE A 45 -13.89 4.38 -0.49
N ASP A 46 -15.05 4.72 0.05
CA ASP A 46 -15.27 5.25 1.42
C ASP A 46 -14.59 6.58 1.79
N SER A 47 -13.32 6.79 1.43
CA SER A 47 -12.55 8.00 1.71
C SER A 47 -11.66 8.42 0.54
N SER A 48 -11.20 9.67 0.54
CA SER A 48 -10.43 10.28 -0.56
C SER A 48 -9.03 9.68 -0.77
N LEU A 49 -8.61 8.74 0.06
CA LEU A 49 -7.27 8.14 0.04
C LEU A 49 -7.29 6.61 0.15
N PHE A 50 -8.47 6.02 0.05
CA PHE A 50 -8.65 4.59 -0.05
C PHE A 50 -9.00 4.27 -1.50
N LEU A 51 -7.99 3.88 -2.26
CA LEU A 51 -8.05 3.74 -3.72
C LEU A 51 -8.16 2.27 -4.09
N ALA A 52 -9.29 1.89 -4.66
CA ALA A 52 -9.46 0.59 -5.32
C ALA A 52 -9.00 0.69 -6.77
N VAL A 53 -8.13 -0.21 -7.18
CA VAL A 53 -7.79 -0.44 -8.59
C VAL A 53 -9.03 -1.01 -9.28
N CYS A 54 -9.31 -0.52 -10.48
CA CYS A 54 -10.43 -1.00 -11.28
C CYS A 54 -9.96 -2.18 -12.11
N HIS A 55 -10.51 -3.37 -11.86
CA HIS A 55 -10.33 -4.54 -12.70
C HIS A 55 -11.52 -4.75 -13.63
N ASP A 56 -11.38 -5.64 -14.62
CA ASP A 56 -12.54 -6.12 -15.37
C ASP A 56 -13.37 -7.09 -14.52
N GLN A 57 -14.64 -7.24 -14.86
CA GLN A 57 -15.57 -8.06 -14.06
C GLN A 57 -15.10 -9.51 -13.92
N ALA A 58 -14.47 -10.07 -14.94
CA ALA A 58 -13.98 -11.44 -14.90
C ALA A 58 -12.87 -11.62 -13.86
N THR A 59 -11.98 -10.63 -13.75
CA THR A 59 -10.92 -10.58 -12.75
C THR A 59 -11.50 -10.45 -11.35
N GLU A 60 -12.43 -9.53 -11.13
CA GLU A 60 -13.13 -9.34 -9.85
C GLU A 60 -13.85 -10.62 -9.40
N ASP A 61 -14.60 -11.26 -10.31
CA ASP A 61 -15.32 -12.51 -10.05
C ASP A 61 -14.37 -13.69 -9.76
N SER A 62 -13.13 -13.60 -10.24
CA SER A 62 -12.08 -14.62 -10.02
C SER A 62 -11.30 -14.40 -8.72
N GLY A 63 -11.54 -13.31 -7.99
CA GLY A 63 -10.92 -13.05 -6.69
C GLY A 63 -11.21 -14.19 -5.71
N CYS A 64 -10.16 -14.76 -5.12
CA CYS A 64 -10.29 -15.93 -4.23
C CYS A 64 -9.69 -15.73 -2.83
N ASP A 65 -8.79 -14.75 -2.66
CA ASP A 65 -8.12 -14.44 -1.40
C ASP A 65 -7.48 -13.04 -1.49
N ALA A 66 -7.03 -12.48 -0.38
CA ALA A 66 -6.32 -11.19 -0.36
C ALA A 66 -5.28 -11.10 0.76
N TYR A 67 -4.21 -10.34 0.54
CA TYR A 67 -3.20 -10.07 1.55
C TYR A 67 -2.58 -8.68 1.40
N THR A 68 -2.14 -8.10 2.52
CA THR A 68 -1.36 -6.84 2.49
C THR A 68 0.10 -7.14 2.18
N LEU A 69 0.74 -6.29 1.37
CA LEU A 69 2.20 -6.36 1.19
C LEU A 69 2.92 -6.30 2.54
N ARG A 70 3.97 -7.11 2.69
CA ARG A 70 4.62 -7.33 3.99
C ARG A 70 5.23 -6.07 4.59
N ARG A 71 5.73 -5.17 3.73
CA ARG A 71 6.32 -3.90 4.15
C ARG A 71 5.34 -2.78 3.93
N GLU A 72 5.22 -1.96 4.97
CA GLU A 72 4.36 -0.79 5.03
C GLU A 72 5.22 0.46 5.25
N LEU A 73 4.69 1.62 4.88
CA LEU A 73 5.37 2.90 5.03
C LEU A 73 4.67 3.75 6.08
N ILE A 74 5.45 4.34 6.99
CA ILE A 74 4.97 5.27 8.00
C ILE A 74 5.55 6.65 7.74
N GLY A 75 4.69 7.62 7.44
CA GLY A 75 5.00 9.04 7.40
C GLY A 75 4.46 9.79 8.61
N ILE A 76 4.64 11.10 8.61
CA ILE A 76 4.10 12.01 9.64
C ILE A 76 3.34 13.15 8.94
N ASP A 77 2.11 13.39 9.38
CA ASP A 77 1.29 14.54 9.00
C ASP A 77 0.91 15.32 10.26
N GLU A 78 1.46 16.53 10.41
CA GLU A 78 1.25 17.40 11.59
C GLU A 78 1.50 16.69 12.94
N GLY A 79 2.49 15.81 13.00
CA GLY A 79 2.83 15.04 14.21
C GLY A 79 2.00 13.77 14.42
N VAL A 80 1.09 13.45 13.50
CA VAL A 80 0.29 12.22 13.50
C VAL A 80 0.89 11.22 12.52
N ALA A 81 0.97 9.95 12.93
CA ALA A 81 1.42 8.89 12.04
C ALA A 81 0.44 8.67 10.88
N VAL A 82 1.00 8.48 9.70
CA VAL A 82 0.28 8.16 8.47
C VAL A 82 0.81 6.82 7.96
N LEU A 83 -0.08 5.85 7.81
CA LEU A 83 0.22 4.52 7.31
C LEU A 83 -0.14 4.44 5.84
N ALA A 84 0.81 4.04 4.99
CA ALA A 84 0.57 3.73 3.59
C ALA A 84 0.85 2.24 3.32
N TYR A 85 -0.11 1.55 2.73
CA TYR A 85 -0.05 0.12 2.44
C TYR A 85 -0.81 -0.25 1.17
N VAL A 86 -0.56 -1.46 0.70
CA VAL A 86 -1.19 -2.04 -0.49
C VAL A 86 -1.76 -3.40 -0.13
N GLN A 87 -2.97 -3.66 -0.61
CA GLN A 87 -3.55 -5.00 -0.59
C GLN A 87 -3.52 -5.60 -1.99
N ILE A 88 -3.21 -6.88 -2.02
CA ILE A 88 -3.14 -7.73 -3.19
C ILE A 88 -4.39 -8.59 -3.21
N MET A 89 -5.10 -8.60 -4.33
CA MET A 89 -6.11 -9.61 -4.63
C MET A 89 -5.44 -10.80 -5.31
N LYS A 90 -5.72 -12.00 -4.78
CA LYS A 90 -5.32 -13.26 -5.40
C LYS A 90 -6.43 -13.76 -6.31
N THR A 91 -6.03 -14.24 -7.47
CA THR A 91 -6.86 -14.98 -8.41
C THR A 91 -6.26 -16.39 -8.58
N PRO A 92 -6.94 -17.34 -9.22
CA PRO A 92 -6.36 -18.66 -9.50
C PRO A 92 -5.02 -18.64 -10.27
N THR A 93 -4.72 -17.54 -10.97
CA THR A 93 -3.57 -17.45 -11.88
C THR A 93 -2.60 -16.31 -11.58
N ASP A 94 -2.99 -15.33 -10.77
CA ASP A 94 -2.17 -14.14 -10.54
C ASP A 94 -2.49 -13.43 -9.22
N ASP A 95 -1.57 -12.56 -8.83
CA ASP A 95 -1.62 -11.70 -7.66
C ASP A 95 -1.59 -10.25 -8.15
N LEU A 96 -2.66 -9.49 -7.92
CA LEU A 96 -2.87 -8.16 -8.49
C LEU A 96 -2.94 -7.10 -7.40
N ILE A 97 -2.37 -5.91 -7.65
CA ILE A 97 -2.59 -4.75 -6.79
C ILE A 97 -4.09 -4.43 -6.85
N ASP A 98 -4.78 -4.52 -5.72
CA ASP A 98 -6.22 -4.28 -5.65
C ASP A 98 -6.51 -2.96 -4.94
N ILE A 99 -5.84 -2.72 -3.83
CA ILE A 99 -6.05 -1.53 -3.01
C ILE A 99 -4.73 -0.84 -2.70
N PHE A 100 -4.74 0.48 -2.78
CA PHE A 100 -3.73 1.36 -2.21
C PHE A 100 -4.38 2.32 -1.23
N SER A 101 -3.95 2.31 0.03
CA SER A 101 -4.54 3.14 1.08
C SER A 101 -3.51 4.02 1.77
N ILE A 102 -3.95 5.19 2.21
CA ILE A 102 -3.21 6.09 3.09
C ILE A 102 -4.11 6.52 4.24
N ASP A 103 -3.77 6.03 5.43
CA ASP A 103 -4.56 6.20 6.63
C ASP A 103 -3.80 7.06 7.65
N ARG A 104 -4.34 8.24 7.93
CA ARG A 104 -3.90 9.05 9.08
C ARG A 104 -4.52 8.44 10.34
N LEU A 105 -3.69 8.02 11.29
CA LEU A 105 -4.13 7.15 12.38
C LEU A 105 -5.07 7.80 13.40
N ASP A 106 -5.27 9.12 13.34
CA ASP A 106 -6.31 9.83 14.12
C ASP A 106 -7.68 9.89 13.41
N GLY A 107 -7.81 9.28 12.23
CA GLY A 107 -9.03 9.23 11.42
C GLY A 107 -9.38 10.55 10.73
N LYS A 108 -8.50 11.57 10.78
CA LYS A 108 -8.75 12.87 10.14
C LYS A 108 -8.27 12.89 8.69
N PRO A 109 -8.81 13.79 7.86
CA PRO A 109 -8.29 14.01 6.52
C PRO A 109 -6.81 14.43 6.56
N LEU A 110 -6.05 13.91 5.61
CA LEU A 110 -4.63 14.22 5.42
C LEU A 110 -4.44 15.71 5.07
N LYS A 111 -3.47 16.36 5.69
CA LYS A 111 -3.04 17.73 5.36
C LYS A 111 -1.82 17.72 4.44
N HIS A 112 -0.88 16.82 4.69
CA HIS A 112 0.33 16.65 3.90
C HIS A 112 0.42 15.22 3.36
N TYR A 113 0.43 15.10 2.03
CA TYR A 113 0.63 13.82 1.37
C TYR A 113 2.08 13.32 1.57
N PRO A 114 2.31 12.06 2.01
CA PRO A 114 3.65 11.54 2.18
C PRO A 114 4.42 11.53 0.86
N SER A 115 5.59 12.16 0.86
CA SER A 115 6.53 12.02 -0.24
C SER A 115 7.25 10.67 -0.16
N PRO A 116 7.50 9.99 -1.28
CA PRO A 116 8.33 8.80 -1.28
C PRO A 116 9.79 9.18 -1.01
N GLY A 117 10.42 8.48 -0.06
CA GLY A 117 11.81 8.77 0.27
C GLY A 117 12.25 8.29 1.65
N PRO A 118 13.49 8.64 2.06
CA PRO A 118 14.08 8.23 3.33
C PRO A 118 13.38 8.83 4.56
N GLU A 119 12.53 9.82 4.40
CA GLU A 119 11.66 10.41 5.43
C GLU A 119 10.51 9.48 5.86
N LEU A 120 10.21 8.45 5.07
CA LEU A 120 9.27 7.41 5.45
C LEU A 120 10.00 6.33 6.26
N MET A 121 9.40 5.91 7.37
CA MET A 121 9.86 4.75 8.13
C MET A 121 9.30 3.49 7.47
N ILE A 122 10.17 2.51 7.23
CA ILE A 122 9.78 1.24 6.61
C ILE A 122 9.58 0.21 7.72
N MET A 123 8.37 -0.34 7.77
CA MET A 123 7.97 -1.33 8.76
C MET A 123 7.77 -2.69 8.10
N GLU A 124 8.18 -3.77 8.78
CA GLU A 124 7.91 -5.15 8.40
C GLU A 124 7.47 -5.90 9.65
N LEU A 125 6.25 -6.47 9.63
CA LEU A 125 5.68 -7.22 10.76
C LEU A 125 5.76 -6.47 12.11
N GLY A 126 5.41 -5.19 12.11
CA GLY A 126 5.43 -4.35 13.31
C GLY A 126 6.82 -3.88 13.77
N LYS A 127 7.89 -4.19 13.03
CA LYS A 127 9.27 -3.78 13.33
C LYS A 127 9.83 -2.83 12.29
N ARG A 128 10.61 -1.84 12.73
CA ARG A 128 11.31 -0.95 11.81
C ARG A 128 12.48 -1.69 11.17
N ILE A 129 12.53 -1.69 9.84
CA ILE A 129 13.63 -2.29 9.07
C ILE A 129 14.46 -1.25 8.29
N GLY A 130 14.01 0.00 8.20
CA GLY A 130 14.72 1.05 7.47
C GLY A 130 14.02 2.39 7.46
N GLY A 131 14.55 3.33 6.66
CA GLY A 131 13.99 4.67 6.47
C GLY A 131 14.13 5.58 7.70
N ALA A 132 13.20 6.51 7.88
CA ALA A 132 13.17 7.38 9.06
C ALA A 132 12.92 6.60 10.36
N ASP A 133 13.20 7.21 11.51
CA ASP A 133 12.88 6.65 12.82
C ASP A 133 11.74 7.43 13.48
N TRP A 134 10.51 6.93 13.28
CA TRP A 134 9.30 7.51 13.86
C TRP A 134 8.81 6.74 15.10
N ARG A 135 9.68 5.97 15.77
CA ARG A 135 9.30 5.17 16.95
C ARG A 135 8.89 6.02 18.15
N ASN A 136 9.14 7.33 18.13
CA ASN A 136 8.56 8.24 19.11
C ASN A 136 7.04 8.44 18.91
N VAL A 137 6.55 8.40 17.66
CA VAL A 137 5.14 8.59 17.28
C VAL A 137 4.42 7.26 17.02
N TYR A 138 5.00 6.38 16.19
CA TYR A 138 4.43 5.07 15.84
C TYR A 138 5.28 3.95 16.45
N LYS A 139 4.76 3.30 17.49
CA LYS A 139 5.51 2.29 18.24
C LYS A 139 5.65 1.01 17.42
N GLU A 140 6.80 0.36 17.57
CA GLU A 140 6.91 -1.04 17.19
C GLU A 140 5.93 -1.86 18.00
N SER A 141 5.39 -2.90 17.39
CA SER A 141 4.58 -3.90 18.06
C SER A 141 5.28 -5.24 17.96
N ASP A 142 5.14 -6.04 19.01
CA ASP A 142 5.42 -7.47 18.93
C ASP A 142 4.17 -8.12 18.36
N PHE A 143 4.12 -8.28 17.03
CA PHE A 143 3.11 -9.14 16.41
C PHE A 143 3.52 -10.60 16.56
N PRO A 144 2.68 -11.48 17.12
CA PRO A 144 2.74 -12.90 16.82
C PRO A 144 1.68 -13.22 15.75
N PHE A 145 2.10 -13.78 14.61
CA PHE A 145 1.29 -14.79 13.93
C PHE A 145 2.19 -15.94 13.51
N PRO A 146 1.72 -17.20 13.65
CA PRO A 146 2.48 -18.39 13.29
C PRO A 146 2.87 -18.27 11.82
N SER A 147 4.08 -18.72 11.50
CA SER A 147 4.64 -18.74 10.15
C SER A 147 3.58 -19.15 9.12
N GLN A 148 2.97 -18.17 8.45
CA GLN A 148 2.40 -18.43 7.13
C GLN A 148 3.60 -18.55 6.21
N ARG A 149 4.05 -19.80 6.06
CA ARG A 149 5.00 -20.16 5.01
C ARG A 149 4.30 -19.97 3.66
N PRO A 150 5.07 -19.62 2.61
CA PRO A 150 4.56 -19.62 1.24
C PRO A 150 3.98 -20.98 0.85
#